data_AF-A0A3S0TTS7-F1
#
_entry.id   AF-A0A3S0TTS7-F1
#
_cell.length_a   1.000
_cell.length_b   1.000
_cell.length_c   1.000
_cell.angle_alpha   90.00
_cell.angle_beta   90.00
_cell.angle_gamma   90.00
#
_symmetry.space_group_name_H-M   'P 1'
#
loop_
_entity.id
_entity.type
_entity.pdbx_description
1 polymer ?
#
loop_
_entity_poly.entity_id
_entity_poly.type
_entity_poly.pdbx_seq_one_letter_code
_entity_poly.pdbx_strand_id
1 'polypeptide(L)'
;MKKLLTPFSVLVLGLGSSLWVASCKTRVNHDVDENDVDANQDFAILNQIKAEAKQTFEAWWDTKATIAINDYPEQILSFTELVAELQSKDDALTLTSETISKYRFLTQLLTGFKAEFVNLNQSLLDRYSNYYVDTMPLLLADNDISFTLYNINFVNIAKLLKGTSEAVLGVTVQVNIPYEVRFKEMQARDSIEPVVVITNNLEILRNIQDKLEEYFLSFIDNIFKPLDYKIICTEDLFFNDINPDFLVWSFIKEKLKKEEIKFYDNVHSTLLNNANNKFFDITSRLYESDSVLAWAGEGYPEKKLTVENFLKFYKKNMRTDGDYYIRAILYNFRPNQSRNENLPFAKPNSAIFFKTKIRVLVGKEKVDLDLQEFAEIVIDFWHYYKLETYKDNYRLVFKMRQNEFDALVKSASVWKQKVETKNFTPIFRPIFCFFKEKYKWDLNSKFKIYLNNYRNQKYKINLIKKQGFFAVEVFRPWLKIFFPFYEINFGYNSFAYSFFIRPSSKQVINDSDFVFLQMLKFKVG
;
A
#
# COMPACT_ATOMS: atom_id res chain seq x y z
N MET A 1 -32.20 -16.26 40.31
CA MET A 1 -31.02 -17.05 40.72
C MET A 1 -30.11 -17.21 39.50
N LYS A 2 -28.86 -16.74 39.63
CA LYS A 2 -27.59 -17.20 38.99
C LYS A 2 -27.49 -17.16 37.44
N LYS A 3 -26.70 -16.22 36.87
CA LYS A 3 -25.28 -16.33 36.39
C LYS A 3 -25.18 -17.03 35.01
N LEU A 4 -24.43 -16.61 33.98
CA LEU A 4 -23.14 -15.89 33.77
C LEU A 4 -23.27 -14.97 32.51
N LEU A 5 -22.63 -13.80 32.29
CA LEU A 5 -21.23 -13.29 32.33
C LEU A 5 -20.24 -13.91 31.30
N THR A 6 -20.11 -13.21 30.15
CA THR A 6 -18.90 -12.79 29.36
C THR A 6 -17.91 -13.85 28.81
N PRO A 7 -17.11 -13.59 27.74
CA PRO A 7 -16.73 -12.27 27.20
C PRO A 7 -16.76 -12.03 25.67
N PHE A 8 -16.92 -10.74 25.37
CA PHE A 8 -16.49 -10.08 24.13
C PHE A 8 -14.97 -10.22 23.96
N SER A 9 -14.54 -10.79 22.85
CA SER A 9 -13.21 -10.59 22.28
C SER A 9 -13.28 -9.39 21.33
N VAL A 10 -12.85 -8.24 21.82
CA VAL A 10 -12.55 -7.07 20.98
C VAL A 10 -11.23 -7.36 20.26
N LEU A 11 -11.33 -7.76 19.01
CA LEU A 11 -10.20 -7.80 18.09
C LEU A 11 -9.97 -6.37 17.58
N VAL A 12 -9.10 -5.61 18.24
CA VAL A 12 -8.59 -4.33 17.70
C VAL A 12 -7.59 -4.69 16.59
N LEU A 13 -8.06 -4.70 15.34
CA LEU A 13 -7.21 -4.76 14.16
C LEU A 13 -7.14 -3.36 13.52
N GLY A 14 -5.92 -2.82 13.49
CA GLY A 14 -5.35 -1.98 12.44
C GLY A 14 -6.20 -0.81 11.93
N LEU A 15 -5.93 0.37 12.49
CA LEU A 15 -6.33 1.66 11.93
C LEU A 15 -5.58 1.93 10.62
N GLY A 16 -6.14 1.44 9.52
CA GLY A 16 -5.92 2.01 8.19
C GLY A 16 -7.27 2.48 7.70
N SER A 17 -7.42 3.81 7.54
CA SER A 17 -8.56 4.53 6.94
C SER A 17 -9.63 3.61 6.32
N SER A 18 -10.54 3.11 7.16
CA SER A 18 -11.64 2.28 6.68
C SER A 18 -12.74 3.22 6.19
N LEU A 19 -13.01 3.12 4.88
CA LEU A 19 -14.10 3.81 4.20
C LEU A 19 -15.44 3.36 4.77
N TRP A 20 -15.87 3.95 5.88
CA TRP A 20 -17.24 3.85 6.36
C TRP A 20 -18.02 5.06 5.85
N VAL A 21 -18.47 4.99 4.61
CA VAL A 21 -19.52 5.88 4.10
C VAL A 21 -20.85 5.19 4.39
N ALA A 22 -21.57 5.67 5.40
CA ALA A 22 -22.93 5.21 5.67
C ALA A 22 -23.89 5.90 4.69
N SER A 23 -24.14 5.30 3.52
CA SER A 23 -25.24 5.71 2.65
C SER A 23 -26.53 5.03 3.13
N CYS A 24 -27.30 5.71 3.97
CA CYS A 24 -28.66 5.28 4.31
C CYS A 24 -29.61 5.61 3.16
N LYS A 25 -29.75 4.71 2.18
CA LYS A 25 -30.95 4.54 1.33
C LYS A 25 -30.79 3.27 0.47
N THR A 26 -31.58 2.25 0.78
CA THR A 26 -31.87 1.16 -0.15
C THR A 26 -32.69 1.72 -1.31
N ARG A 27 -32.21 1.61 -2.55
CA ARG A 27 -33.06 1.74 -3.74
C ARG A 27 -32.93 0.52 -4.64
N VAL A 28 -34.11 0.05 -5.03
CA VAL A 28 -34.42 -1.06 -5.92
C VAL A 28 -34.15 -0.63 -7.37
N ASN A 29 -33.66 -1.58 -8.19
CA ASN A 29 -33.43 -1.53 -9.64
C ASN A 29 -34.17 -0.43 -10.43
N HIS A 30 -33.44 0.43 -11.15
CA HIS A 30 -33.48 0.60 -12.61
C HIS A 30 -32.55 1.74 -13.07
N ASP A 31 -31.96 1.52 -14.25
CA ASP A 31 -31.30 2.45 -15.19
C ASP A 31 -30.17 3.37 -14.69
N VAL A 32 -29.13 3.50 -15.52
CA VAL A 32 -27.97 4.36 -15.25
C VAL A 32 -28.43 5.81 -15.37
N ASP A 33 -28.87 6.37 -14.25
CA ASP A 33 -29.26 7.76 -14.06
C ASP A 33 -28.03 8.69 -14.22
N GLU A 34 -28.25 9.92 -14.71
CA GLU A 34 -27.24 11.01 -14.71
C GLU A 34 -26.63 11.25 -13.31
N ASN A 35 -27.34 10.86 -12.25
CA ASN A 35 -26.90 10.90 -10.85
C ASN A 35 -25.61 10.11 -10.58
N ASP A 36 -25.32 9.05 -11.34
CA ASP A 36 -24.08 8.26 -11.17
C ASP A 36 -22.82 9.03 -11.64
N VAL A 37 -22.97 10.00 -12.56
CA VAL A 37 -21.87 10.86 -13.00
C VAL A 37 -21.56 11.92 -11.95
N ASP A 38 -22.59 12.52 -11.36
CA ASP A 38 -22.47 13.53 -10.30
C ASP A 38 -21.93 12.95 -8.99
N ALA A 39 -22.37 11.76 -8.59
CA ALA A 39 -21.84 11.08 -7.40
C ALA A 39 -20.33 10.81 -7.50
N ASN A 40 -19.82 10.53 -8.71
CA ASN A 40 -18.39 10.35 -8.94
C ASN A 40 -17.60 11.67 -8.89
N GLN A 41 -18.21 12.78 -9.33
CA GLN A 41 -17.58 14.11 -9.23
C GLN A 41 -17.57 14.62 -7.79
N ASP A 42 -18.67 14.45 -7.06
CA ASP A 42 -18.77 14.84 -5.66
C ASP A 42 -17.73 14.10 -4.81
N PHE A 43 -17.56 12.79 -5.04
CA PHE A 43 -16.53 12.01 -4.37
C PHE A 43 -15.12 12.48 -4.74
N ALA A 44 -14.89 12.91 -5.98
CA ALA A 44 -13.61 13.48 -6.39
C ALA A 44 -13.31 14.79 -5.66
N ILE A 45 -14.29 15.67 -5.52
CA ILE A 45 -14.16 16.93 -4.78
C ILE A 45 -13.89 16.66 -3.29
N LEU A 46 -14.64 15.76 -2.66
CA LEU A 46 -14.40 15.37 -1.26
C LEU A 46 -12.95 14.89 -1.07
N ASN A 47 -12.45 14.03 -1.96
CA ASN A 47 -11.07 13.55 -1.88
C ASN A 47 -10.03 14.64 -2.14
N GLN A 48 -10.34 15.60 -3.00
CA GLN A 48 -9.48 16.76 -3.23
C GLN A 48 -9.37 17.62 -1.95
N ILE A 49 -10.51 17.90 -1.29
CA ILE A 49 -10.53 18.62 -0.01
C ILE A 49 -9.73 17.86 1.05
N LYS A 50 -9.92 16.54 1.16
CA LYS A 50 -9.15 15.69 2.09
C LYS A 50 -7.64 15.77 1.83
N ALA A 51 -7.22 15.66 0.57
CA ALA A 51 -5.80 15.70 0.21
C ALA A 51 -5.16 17.06 0.52
N GLU A 52 -5.87 18.15 0.23
CA GLU A 52 -5.42 19.53 0.50
C GLU A 52 -5.33 19.81 1.99
N ALA A 53 -6.34 19.39 2.77
CA ALA A 53 -6.31 19.49 4.23
C ALA A 53 -5.12 18.74 4.82
N LYS A 54 -4.91 17.48 4.42
CA LYS A 54 -3.77 16.69 4.86
C LYS A 54 -2.44 17.38 4.53
N GLN A 55 -2.25 17.79 3.28
CA GLN A 55 -1.01 18.42 2.84
C GLN A 55 -0.72 19.74 3.57
N THR A 56 -1.75 20.59 3.75
CA THR A 56 -1.61 21.89 4.41
C THR A 56 -1.25 21.72 5.88
N PHE A 57 -1.95 20.83 6.58
CA PHE A 57 -1.71 20.60 8.00
C PHE A 57 -0.38 19.90 8.25
N GLU A 58 -0.01 18.88 7.45
CA GLU A 58 1.32 18.25 7.53
C GLU A 58 2.44 19.28 7.36
N ALA A 59 2.34 20.16 6.36
CA ALA A 59 3.34 21.20 6.12
C ALA A 59 3.47 22.18 7.31
N TRP A 60 2.36 22.58 7.93
CA TRP A 60 2.39 23.44 9.12
C TRP A 60 3.08 22.74 10.30
N TRP A 61 2.71 21.49 10.57
CA TRP A 61 3.27 20.71 11.68
C TRP A 61 4.76 20.39 11.50
N ASP A 62 5.23 20.19 10.26
CA ASP A 62 6.66 20.03 9.97
C ASP A 62 7.47 21.25 10.42
N THR A 63 6.91 22.47 10.36
CA THR A 63 7.58 23.68 10.88
C THR A 63 7.59 23.77 12.41
N LYS A 64 6.79 22.95 13.10
CA LYS A 64 6.61 22.93 14.56
C LYS A 64 7.12 21.64 15.21
N ALA A 65 7.89 20.82 14.48
CA ALA A 65 8.38 19.54 14.96
C ALA A 65 9.23 19.64 16.25
N THR A 66 9.83 20.81 16.52
CA THR A 66 10.60 21.08 17.74
C THR A 66 10.24 22.41 18.39
N ILE A 67 10.20 22.47 19.72
CA ILE A 67 10.01 23.69 20.52
C ILE A 67 11.18 23.83 21.51
N ALA A 68 11.83 24.99 21.53
CA ALA A 68 12.77 25.34 22.60
C ALA A 68 12.00 25.95 23.78
N ILE A 69 12.10 25.33 24.96
CA ILE A 69 11.45 25.89 26.17
C ILE A 69 12.05 27.24 26.58
N ASN A 70 13.29 27.54 26.15
CA ASN A 70 13.95 28.82 26.42
C ASN A 70 13.25 30.00 25.71
N ASP A 71 12.41 29.74 24.70
CA ASP A 71 11.53 30.75 24.10
C ASP A 71 10.36 31.13 25.02
N TYR A 72 10.17 30.39 26.11
CA TYR A 72 9.15 30.55 27.15
C TYR A 72 9.82 30.61 28.54
N PRO A 73 10.63 31.64 28.83
CA PRO A 73 11.44 31.69 30.05
C PRO A 73 10.62 31.54 31.34
N GLU A 74 9.37 32.02 31.35
CA GLU A 74 8.45 31.90 32.47
C GLU A 74 7.91 30.47 32.70
N GLN A 75 8.02 29.58 31.71
CA GLN A 75 7.54 28.20 31.76
C GLN A 75 8.64 27.18 32.04
N ILE A 76 9.91 27.60 32.21
CA ILE A 76 11.04 26.69 32.43
C ILE A 76 10.85 25.83 33.69
N LEU A 77 10.39 26.43 34.79
CA LEU A 77 10.11 25.70 36.04
C LEU A 77 8.98 24.68 35.85
N SER A 78 7.85 25.11 35.29
CA SER A 78 6.70 24.22 35.02
C SER A 78 7.04 23.08 34.06
N PHE A 79 7.92 23.32 33.08
CA PHE A 79 8.43 22.27 32.20
C PHE A 79 9.33 21.27 32.95
N THR A 80 10.19 21.75 33.84
CA THR A 80 11.05 20.90 34.67
C THR A 80 10.22 20.00 35.60
N GLU A 81 9.19 20.56 36.24
CA GLU A 81 8.23 19.82 37.07
C GLU A 81 7.46 18.78 36.26
N LEU A 82 7.00 19.15 35.05
CA LEU A 82 6.33 18.23 34.13
C LEU A 82 7.23 17.05 33.73
N VAL A 83 8.52 17.31 33.44
CA VAL A 83 9.49 16.25 33.14
C VAL A 83 9.67 15.32 34.35
N ALA A 84 9.81 15.87 35.55
CA ALA A 84 9.93 15.07 36.77
C ALA A 84 8.67 14.23 37.04
N GLU A 85 7.48 14.79 36.80
CA GLU A 85 6.21 14.05 36.91
C GLU A 85 6.16 12.89 35.91
N LEU A 86 6.51 13.13 34.64
CA LEU A 86 6.54 12.10 33.61
C LEU A 86 7.58 10.99 33.92
N GLN A 87 8.73 11.34 34.50
CA GLN A 87 9.73 10.37 34.96
C GLN A 87 9.20 9.45 36.08
N SER A 88 8.37 9.99 36.96
CA SER A 88 7.81 9.22 38.08
C SER A 88 6.68 8.26 37.69
N LYS A 89 6.06 8.48 36.51
CA LYS A 89 4.87 7.76 36.06
C LYS A 89 5.15 6.63 35.06
N ASP A 90 6.39 6.47 34.57
CA ASP A 90 6.89 5.49 33.57
C ASP A 90 6.14 5.38 32.21
N ASP A 91 4.92 5.88 32.11
CA ASP A 91 4.01 5.72 30.98
C ASP A 91 3.92 6.98 30.11
N ALA A 92 2.89 7.79 30.33
CA ALA A 92 2.51 8.95 29.55
C ALA A 92 1.55 9.84 30.34
N LEU A 93 1.46 11.12 29.98
CA LEU A 93 0.46 12.05 30.51
C LEU A 93 -0.41 12.57 29.36
N THR A 94 -1.69 12.21 29.33
CA THR A 94 -2.64 12.74 28.35
C THR A 94 -3.28 14.02 28.88
N LEU A 95 -3.13 15.11 28.12
CA LEU A 95 -3.73 16.41 28.37
C LEU A 95 -4.88 16.63 27.40
N THR A 96 -6.02 17.12 27.90
CA THR A 96 -7.15 17.61 27.11
C THR A 96 -7.23 19.13 27.20
N SER A 97 -8.13 19.76 26.45
CA SER A 97 -8.26 21.22 26.29
C SER A 97 -7.99 22.06 27.56
N GLU A 98 -8.62 21.76 28.69
CA GLU A 98 -8.42 22.53 29.93
C GLU A 98 -7.01 22.34 30.50
N THR A 99 -6.48 21.12 30.49
CA THR A 99 -5.15 20.82 31.03
C THR A 99 -4.02 21.31 30.11
N ILE A 100 -4.26 21.33 28.79
CA ILE A 100 -3.33 21.92 27.81
C ILE A 100 -3.11 23.40 28.14
N SER A 101 -4.17 24.11 28.54
CA SER A 101 -4.12 25.55 28.81
C SER A 101 -3.12 25.97 29.90
N LYS A 102 -2.75 25.03 30.80
CA LYS A 102 -1.77 25.25 31.87
C LYS A 102 -0.35 25.47 31.35
N TYR A 103 -0.05 25.00 30.15
CA TYR A 103 1.27 25.07 29.53
C TYR A 103 1.24 26.00 28.33
N ARG A 104 1.76 27.22 28.48
CA ARG A 104 1.67 28.26 27.43
C ARG A 104 2.22 27.79 26.08
N PHE A 105 3.31 27.04 26.07
CA PHE A 105 3.92 26.51 24.85
C PHE A 105 3.02 25.49 24.11
N LEU A 106 2.23 24.69 24.83
CA LEU A 106 1.25 23.79 24.22
C LEU A 106 0.00 24.55 23.75
N THR A 107 -0.44 25.54 24.54
CA THR A 107 -1.56 26.42 24.18
C THR A 107 -1.26 27.16 22.89
N GLN A 108 -0.08 27.78 22.76
CA GLN A 108 0.31 28.49 21.54
C GLN A 108 0.40 27.58 20.32
N LEU A 109 0.89 26.34 20.50
CA LEU A 109 0.89 25.32 19.46
C LEU A 109 -0.54 25.01 18.99
N LEU A 110 -1.47 24.74 19.91
CA LEU A 110 -2.86 24.45 19.57
C LEU A 110 -3.57 25.66 18.93
N THR A 111 -3.39 26.86 19.48
CA THR A 111 -3.97 28.09 18.93
C THR A 111 -3.45 28.38 17.52
N GLY A 112 -2.14 28.21 17.30
CA GLY A 112 -1.53 28.38 15.98
C GLY A 112 -2.11 27.40 14.95
N PHE A 113 -2.28 26.13 15.34
CA PHE A 113 -2.90 25.13 14.47
C PHE A 113 -4.37 25.49 14.15
N LYS A 114 -5.16 25.88 15.17
CA LYS A 114 -6.56 26.28 14.97
C LYS A 114 -6.71 27.46 14.02
N ALA A 115 -5.79 28.43 14.06
CA ALA A 115 -5.77 29.53 13.12
C ALA A 115 -5.54 29.04 11.68
N GLU A 116 -4.58 28.14 11.46
CA GLU A 116 -4.32 27.54 10.15
C GLU A 116 -5.53 26.72 9.65
N PHE A 117 -6.18 25.98 10.54
CA PHE A 117 -7.41 25.25 10.23
C PHE A 117 -8.52 26.19 9.76
N VAL A 118 -8.76 27.30 10.47
CA VAL A 118 -9.75 28.31 10.08
C VAL A 118 -9.42 28.94 8.72
N ASN A 119 -8.15 29.29 8.48
CA ASN A 119 -7.71 29.86 7.21
C ASN A 119 -7.98 28.93 6.03
N LEU A 120 -7.60 27.65 6.16
CA LEU A 120 -7.88 26.66 5.12
C LEU A 120 -9.38 26.46 4.93
N ASN A 121 -10.13 26.34 6.01
CA ASN A 121 -11.58 26.11 5.94
C ASN A 121 -12.30 27.25 5.23
N GLN A 122 -11.89 28.51 5.48
CA GLN A 122 -12.41 29.68 4.79
C GLN A 122 -12.04 29.67 3.29
N SER A 123 -10.79 29.35 2.95
CA SER A 123 -10.36 29.22 1.54
C SER A 123 -11.15 28.16 0.77
N LEU A 124 -11.43 27.02 1.42
CA LEU A 124 -12.28 25.97 0.86
C LEU A 124 -13.74 26.42 0.73
N LEU A 125 -14.27 27.13 1.72
CA LEU A 125 -15.62 27.69 1.69
C LEU A 125 -15.80 28.64 0.52
N ASP A 126 -14.85 29.56 0.32
CA ASP A 126 -14.91 30.54 -0.76
C ASP A 126 -14.89 29.86 -2.14
N ARG A 127 -14.03 28.83 -2.29
CA ARG A 127 -13.86 28.07 -3.54
C ARG A 127 -15.08 27.24 -3.93
N TYR A 128 -15.77 26.69 -2.94
CA TYR A 128 -16.93 25.80 -3.13
C TYR A 128 -18.23 26.43 -2.60
N SER A 129 -18.30 27.77 -2.55
CA SER A 129 -19.34 28.54 -1.88
C SER A 129 -20.76 28.18 -2.33
N ASN A 130 -20.94 27.75 -3.57
CA ASN A 130 -22.22 27.27 -4.10
C ASN A 130 -22.73 25.97 -3.46
N TYR A 131 -21.88 25.22 -2.74
CA TYR A 131 -22.22 23.98 -2.06
C TYR A 131 -22.33 24.13 -0.53
N TYR A 132 -21.92 25.27 0.02
CA TYR A 132 -21.82 25.51 1.45
C TYR A 132 -22.56 26.80 1.83
N VAL A 133 -23.86 26.67 2.10
CA VAL A 133 -24.72 27.79 2.51
C VAL A 133 -24.61 28.02 4.02
N ASP A 134 -24.86 26.97 4.81
CA ASP A 134 -24.87 27.01 6.27
C ASP A 134 -23.92 25.98 6.91
N THR A 135 -23.00 25.43 6.12
CA THR A 135 -22.06 24.39 6.57
C THR A 135 -20.64 24.75 6.18
N MET A 136 -19.68 24.19 6.92
CA MET A 136 -18.26 24.36 6.64
C MET A 136 -17.67 23.11 5.98
N PRO A 137 -16.71 23.25 5.06
CA PRO A 137 -15.99 22.13 4.46
C PRO A 137 -15.28 21.23 5.48
N LEU A 138 -14.71 21.84 6.53
CA LEU A 138 -14.01 21.16 7.60
C LEU A 138 -14.66 21.47 8.95
N LEU A 139 -14.73 20.49 9.84
CA LEU A 139 -15.14 20.68 11.23
C LEU A 139 -14.15 20.04 12.19
N LEU A 140 -13.77 20.80 13.21
CA LEU A 140 -12.87 20.36 14.26
C LEU A 140 -13.68 19.74 15.40
N ALA A 141 -13.29 18.55 15.86
CA ALA A 141 -13.88 17.94 17.05
C ALA A 141 -13.14 18.45 18.31
N ASP A 142 -13.40 19.72 18.65
CA ASP A 142 -12.66 20.46 19.68
C ASP A 142 -12.60 19.80 21.06
N ASN A 143 -13.65 19.05 21.42
CA ASN A 143 -13.74 18.35 22.70
C ASN A 143 -12.88 17.08 22.75
N ASP A 144 -12.46 16.58 21.59
CA ASP A 144 -11.72 15.32 21.44
C ASP A 144 -10.22 15.56 21.18
N ILE A 145 -9.77 16.82 21.20
CA ILE A 145 -8.36 17.18 21.06
C ILE A 145 -7.58 16.73 22.29
N SER A 146 -6.50 15.98 22.07
CA SER A 146 -5.65 15.52 23.15
C SER A 146 -4.16 15.51 22.77
N PHE A 147 -3.32 15.86 23.74
CA PHE A 147 -1.87 15.79 23.66
C PHE A 147 -1.37 14.75 24.65
N THR A 148 -0.74 13.68 24.17
CA THR A 148 -0.14 12.64 25.03
C THR A 148 1.36 12.87 25.12
N LEU A 149 1.84 13.13 26.32
CA LEU A 149 3.22 13.50 26.60
C LEU A 149 4.02 12.29 27.10
N TYR A 150 5.25 12.17 26.63
CA TYR A 150 6.18 11.11 27.00
C TYR A 150 7.52 11.72 27.42
N ASN A 151 8.07 11.28 28.56
CA ASN A 151 9.44 11.63 28.95
C ASN A 151 10.44 11.01 27.96
N ILE A 152 11.38 11.81 27.47
CA ILE A 152 12.53 11.31 26.70
C ILE A 152 13.58 10.81 27.69
N ASN A 153 13.93 9.53 27.61
CA ASN A 153 14.78 8.88 28.60
C ASN A 153 16.27 9.12 28.31
N PHE A 154 16.74 10.34 28.55
CA PHE A 154 18.15 10.71 28.35
C PHE A 154 19.12 9.91 29.21
N VAL A 155 18.68 9.37 30.35
CA VAL A 155 19.50 8.48 31.18
C VAL A 155 19.82 7.17 30.44
N ASN A 156 18.81 6.53 29.85
CA ASN A 156 19.05 5.33 29.05
C ASN A 156 19.77 5.65 27.75
N ILE A 157 19.40 6.73 27.05
CA ILE A 157 20.11 7.16 25.83
C ILE A 157 21.61 7.39 26.11
N ALA A 158 21.97 8.03 27.23
CA ALA A 158 23.36 8.25 27.61
C ALA A 158 24.12 6.92 27.83
N LYS A 159 23.47 5.91 28.40
CA LYS A 159 24.04 4.55 28.53
C LYS A 159 24.27 3.90 27.17
N LEU A 160 23.29 3.99 26.25
CA LEU A 160 23.40 3.44 24.90
C LEU A 160 24.56 4.09 24.11
N LEU A 161 24.69 5.41 24.22
CA LEU A 161 25.70 6.20 23.50
C LEU A 161 27.08 6.25 24.20
N LYS A 162 27.21 5.72 25.42
CA LYS A 162 28.43 5.77 26.25
C LYS A 162 28.96 7.21 26.43
N GLY A 163 28.06 8.19 26.55
CA GLY A 163 28.39 9.61 26.65
C GLY A 163 28.09 10.21 28.03
N THR A 164 28.71 11.36 28.34
CA THR A 164 28.36 12.16 29.51
C THR A 164 27.00 12.83 29.33
N SER A 165 26.12 12.67 30.33
CA SER A 165 24.81 13.31 30.39
C SER A 165 24.97 14.81 30.59
N GLU A 166 25.04 15.59 29.51
CA GLU A 166 24.65 17.00 29.60
C GLU A 166 23.21 17.07 30.14
N ALA A 167 22.89 18.09 30.95
CA ALA A 167 21.58 18.24 31.58
C ALA A 167 20.51 18.64 30.54
N VAL A 168 20.16 17.71 29.66
CA VAL A 168 19.12 17.85 28.65
C VAL A 168 17.82 17.30 29.22
N LEU A 169 16.78 18.11 29.12
CA LEU A 169 15.42 17.74 29.42
C LEU A 169 14.62 17.75 28.14
N GLY A 170 13.66 16.84 28.02
CA GLY A 170 12.88 16.73 26.81
C GLY A 170 11.62 15.89 26.98
N VAL A 171 10.57 16.34 26.31
CA VAL A 171 9.28 15.66 26.25
C VAL A 171 8.89 15.51 24.79
N THR A 172 8.40 14.33 24.45
CA THR A 172 7.75 14.09 23.17
C THR A 172 6.24 14.22 23.35
N VAL A 173 5.61 15.04 22.51
CA VAL A 173 4.17 15.27 22.47
C VAL A 173 3.60 14.56 21.26
N GLN A 174 2.77 13.53 21.49
CA GLN A 174 1.91 12.95 20.49
C GLN A 174 0.61 13.74 20.44
N VAL A 175 0.38 14.46 19.35
CA VAL A 175 -0.86 15.20 19.13
C VAL A 175 -1.92 14.26 18.56
N ASN A 176 -3.18 14.46 18.94
CA ASN A 176 -4.33 13.86 18.31
C ASN A 176 -5.43 14.93 18.16
N ILE A 177 -5.68 15.34 16.93
CA ILE A 177 -6.71 16.33 16.58
C ILE A 177 -7.64 15.70 15.55
N PRO A 178 -8.80 15.17 15.98
CA PRO A 178 -9.81 14.65 15.07
C PRO A 178 -10.54 15.78 14.35
N TYR A 179 -10.81 15.58 13.08
CA TYR A 179 -11.60 16.50 12.26
C TYR A 179 -12.48 15.74 11.25
N GLU A 180 -13.47 16.43 10.71
CA GLU A 180 -14.38 15.91 9.71
C GLU A 180 -14.30 16.75 8.43
N VAL A 181 -14.24 16.08 7.29
CA VAL A 181 -14.33 16.68 5.97
C VAL A 181 -15.73 16.43 5.41
N ARG A 182 -16.40 17.50 4.97
CA ARG A 182 -17.76 17.48 4.47
C ARG A 182 -17.82 17.97 3.05
N PHE A 183 -18.65 17.35 2.22
CA PHE A 183 -19.06 17.90 0.92
C PHE A 183 -20.48 17.42 0.62
N LYS A 184 -21.44 18.36 0.52
CA LYS A 184 -22.88 18.04 0.47
C LYS A 184 -23.29 17.11 1.63
N GLU A 185 -23.92 15.98 1.34
CA GLU A 185 -24.33 14.98 2.34
C GLU A 185 -23.19 14.05 2.77
N MET A 186 -22.03 14.09 2.11
CA MET A 186 -20.92 13.19 2.42
C MET A 186 -20.05 13.74 3.54
N GLN A 187 -19.63 12.83 4.41
CA GLN A 187 -18.76 13.12 5.55
C GLN A 187 -17.66 12.07 5.61
N ALA A 188 -16.44 12.51 5.88
CA ALA A 188 -15.29 11.65 6.09
C ALA A 188 -14.52 12.14 7.31
N ARG A 189 -14.36 11.27 8.31
CA ARG A 189 -13.53 11.56 9.48
C ARG A 189 -12.06 11.30 9.15
N ASP A 190 -11.20 12.12 9.74
CA ASP A 190 -9.76 11.99 9.67
C ASP A 190 -9.14 12.54 10.97
N SER A 191 -7.84 12.30 11.18
CA SER A 191 -7.12 12.80 12.35
C SER A 191 -5.75 13.36 11.98
N ILE A 192 -5.33 14.36 12.75
CA ILE A 192 -4.01 14.97 12.65
C ILE A 192 -3.21 14.49 13.86
N GLU A 193 -2.18 13.68 13.59
CA GLU A 193 -1.45 12.95 14.62
C GLU A 193 0.07 13.22 14.64
N PRO A 194 0.55 14.47 14.57
CA PRO A 194 1.98 14.78 14.50
C PRO A 194 2.69 14.53 15.83
N VAL A 195 4.01 14.45 15.75
CA VAL A 195 4.91 14.31 16.91
C VAL A 195 5.73 15.59 17.04
N VAL A 196 5.73 16.19 18.23
CA VAL A 196 6.52 17.39 18.54
C VAL A 196 7.48 17.10 19.69
N VAL A 197 8.71 17.59 19.61
CA VAL A 197 9.69 17.48 20.70
C VAL A 197 9.90 18.84 21.36
N ILE A 198 9.82 18.87 22.68
CA ILE A 198 10.06 20.07 23.49
C ILE A 198 11.32 19.85 24.31
N THR A 199 12.27 20.79 24.28
CA THR A 199 13.55 20.63 25.00
C THR A 199 14.12 21.95 25.51
N ASN A 200 14.99 21.86 26.51
CA ASN A 200 15.81 22.97 26.99
C ASN A 200 17.07 23.24 26.15
N ASN A 201 17.47 22.31 25.27
CA ASN A 201 18.63 22.51 24.40
C ASN A 201 18.47 21.80 23.05
N LEU A 202 18.10 22.57 22.02
CA LEU A 202 17.89 22.05 20.66
C LEU A 202 19.18 21.55 20.00
N GLU A 203 20.32 22.20 20.26
CA GLU A 203 21.59 21.84 19.63
C GLU A 203 22.06 20.47 20.14
N ILE A 204 22.04 20.28 21.46
CA ILE A 204 22.40 19.01 22.07
C ILE A 204 21.39 17.92 21.66
N LEU A 205 20.09 18.22 21.65
CA LEU A 205 19.04 17.28 21.23
C LEU A 205 19.33 16.74 19.82
N ARG A 206 19.64 17.61 18.85
CA ARG A 206 19.94 17.20 17.47
C ARG A 206 21.15 16.28 17.41
N ASN A 207 22.23 16.61 18.12
CA ASN A 207 23.42 15.76 18.21
C ASN A 207 23.10 14.39 18.83
N ILE A 208 22.23 14.34 19.85
CA ILE A 208 21.77 13.09 20.45
C ILE A 208 20.93 12.28 19.45
N GLN A 209 20.01 12.92 18.72
CA GLN A 209 19.19 12.25 17.70
C GLN A 209 20.04 11.59 16.62
N ASP A 210 21.02 12.32 16.07
CA ASP A 210 21.92 11.80 15.03
C ASP A 210 22.73 10.60 15.53
N LYS A 211 23.31 10.70 16.74
CA LYS A 211 24.06 9.61 17.38
C LYS A 211 23.17 8.40 17.71
N LEU A 212 21.93 8.63 18.15
CA LEU A 212 20.99 7.56 18.47
C LEU A 212 20.53 6.83 17.21
N GLU A 213 20.35 7.52 16.09
CA GLU A 213 20.10 6.92 14.78
C GLU A 213 21.28 6.04 14.34
N GLU A 214 22.52 6.53 14.45
CA GLU A 214 23.72 5.75 14.13
C GLU A 214 23.89 4.53 15.04
N TYR A 215 23.62 4.69 16.34
CA TYR A 215 23.57 3.59 17.29
C TYR A 215 22.54 2.55 16.86
N PHE A 216 21.32 2.98 16.54
CA PHE A 216 20.23 2.09 16.12
C PHE A 216 20.58 1.32 14.83
N LEU A 217 21.22 1.97 13.87
CA LEU A 217 21.73 1.31 12.67
C LEU A 217 22.83 0.28 12.97
N SER A 218 23.72 0.60 13.92
CA SER A 218 24.75 -0.34 14.38
C SER A 218 24.15 -1.51 15.15
N PHE A 219 23.10 -1.26 15.94
CA PHE A 219 22.33 -2.27 16.64
C PHE A 219 21.69 -3.26 15.66
N ILE A 220 21.00 -2.75 14.62
CA ILE A 220 20.45 -3.60 13.55
C ILE A 220 21.56 -4.39 12.84
N ASP A 221 22.69 -3.75 12.50
CA ASP A 221 23.83 -4.42 11.86
C ASP A 221 24.35 -5.59 12.73
N ASN A 222 24.49 -5.38 14.04
CA ASN A 222 24.93 -6.39 14.99
C ASN A 222 23.94 -7.55 15.15
N ILE A 223 22.63 -7.31 14.96
CA ILE A 223 21.62 -8.38 14.97
C ILE A 223 21.80 -9.31 13.76
N PHE A 224 22.01 -8.73 12.58
CA PHE A 224 21.98 -9.49 11.33
C PHE A 224 23.35 -9.99 10.86
N LYS A 225 24.45 -9.40 11.33
CA LYS A 225 25.81 -9.82 11.00
C LYS A 225 26.10 -11.30 11.35
N PRO A 226 25.72 -11.84 12.52
CA PRO A 226 25.87 -13.27 12.82
C PRO A 226 25.05 -14.19 11.91
N LEU A 227 24.01 -13.64 11.26
CA LEU A 227 23.14 -14.36 10.33
C LEU A 227 23.60 -14.18 8.86
N ASP A 228 24.78 -13.61 8.61
CA ASP A 228 25.25 -13.23 7.26
C ASP A 228 24.23 -12.34 6.50
N TYR A 229 23.48 -11.54 7.25
CA TYR A 229 22.39 -10.71 6.74
C TYR A 229 21.33 -11.51 5.95
N LYS A 230 21.09 -12.75 6.36
CA LYS A 230 20.09 -13.66 5.80
C LYS A 230 19.05 -14.01 6.85
N ILE A 231 17.78 -13.95 6.44
CA ILE A 231 16.67 -14.49 7.23
C ILE A 231 16.02 -15.58 6.41
N ILE A 232 16.00 -16.81 6.94
CA ILE A 232 15.36 -17.94 6.28
C ILE A 232 13.91 -17.98 6.75
N CYS A 233 12.99 -17.74 5.83
CA CYS A 233 11.57 -17.89 6.08
C CYS A 233 11.21 -19.38 6.04
N THR A 234 10.78 -19.89 7.20
CA THR A 234 10.34 -21.29 7.39
C THR A 234 8.82 -21.42 7.45
N GLU A 235 8.09 -20.30 7.45
CA GLU A 235 6.63 -20.32 7.50
C GLU A 235 6.05 -20.96 6.25
N ASP A 236 4.95 -21.70 6.42
CA ASP A 236 4.25 -22.37 5.31
C ASP A 236 3.40 -21.39 4.48
N LEU A 237 4.01 -20.28 4.07
CA LEU A 237 3.36 -19.24 3.29
C LEU A 237 3.81 -19.33 1.83
N PHE A 238 2.91 -18.95 0.90
CA PHE A 238 3.24 -18.92 -0.52
C PHE A 238 4.35 -17.90 -0.80
N PHE A 239 5.10 -18.11 -1.89
CA PHE A 239 6.31 -17.33 -2.22
C PHE A 239 6.10 -15.82 -2.38
N ASN A 240 4.94 -15.36 -2.82
CA ASN A 240 4.61 -13.93 -2.95
C ASN A 240 3.71 -13.39 -1.82
N ASP A 241 3.12 -14.26 -0.99
CA ASP A 241 2.18 -13.88 0.09
C ASP A 241 2.88 -13.75 1.47
N ILE A 242 3.85 -12.82 1.63
CA ILE A 242 4.44 -12.45 2.94
C ILE A 242 4.64 -10.95 2.97
N ASN A 243 4.50 -10.38 4.16
CA ASN A 243 4.97 -9.05 4.51
C ASN A 243 6.38 -9.17 5.13
N PRO A 244 7.48 -8.95 4.36
CA PRO A 244 8.83 -9.09 4.88
C PRO A 244 9.10 -8.15 6.05
N ASP A 245 8.35 -7.05 6.14
CA ASP A 245 8.44 -6.05 7.20
C ASP A 245 8.09 -6.69 8.54
N PHE A 246 7.04 -7.51 8.60
CA PHE A 246 6.66 -8.23 9.81
C PHE A 246 7.77 -9.17 10.29
N LEU A 247 8.35 -9.93 9.36
CA LEU A 247 9.39 -10.92 9.66
C LEU A 247 10.67 -10.25 10.17
N VAL A 248 11.07 -9.10 9.63
CA VAL A 248 12.33 -8.45 10.06
C VAL A 248 12.15 -7.66 11.34
N TRP A 249 11.01 -6.97 11.47
CA TRP A 249 10.71 -6.22 12.68
C TRP A 249 10.46 -7.11 13.89
N SER A 250 9.99 -8.36 13.71
CA SER A 250 9.88 -9.29 14.83
C SER A 250 11.24 -9.59 15.48
N PHE A 251 12.29 -9.83 14.68
CA PHE A 251 13.67 -10.03 15.17
C PHE A 251 14.20 -8.78 15.89
N ILE A 252 14.00 -7.60 15.28
CA ILE A 252 14.46 -6.34 15.87
C ILE A 252 13.76 -6.08 17.21
N LYS A 253 12.43 -6.25 17.27
CA LYS A 253 11.62 -6.06 18.49
C LYS A 253 12.02 -7.01 19.61
N GLU A 254 12.25 -8.28 19.29
CA GLU A 254 12.69 -9.27 20.28
C GLU A 254 14.03 -8.86 20.91
N LYS A 255 14.97 -8.38 20.08
CA LYS A 255 16.28 -7.92 20.55
C LYS A 255 16.19 -6.64 21.36
N LEU A 256 15.39 -5.66 20.92
CA LEU A 256 15.14 -4.42 21.68
C LEU A 256 14.56 -4.73 23.06
N LYS A 257 13.58 -5.65 23.13
CA LYS A 257 12.98 -6.08 24.40
C LYS A 257 14.01 -6.76 25.31
N LYS A 258 14.90 -7.60 24.75
CA LYS A 258 15.95 -8.28 25.52
C LYS A 258 17.00 -7.32 26.08
N GLU A 259 17.30 -6.25 25.35
CA GLU A 259 18.23 -5.20 25.79
C GLU A 259 17.54 -4.08 26.59
N GLU A 260 16.26 -4.25 26.91
CA GLU A 260 15.45 -3.30 27.68
C GLU A 260 15.40 -1.89 27.06
N ILE A 261 15.52 -1.81 25.73
CA ILE A 261 15.44 -0.56 24.98
C ILE A 261 13.97 -0.26 24.68
N LYS A 262 13.45 0.86 25.20
CA LYS A 262 12.07 1.29 24.96
C LYS A 262 11.94 1.77 23.52
N PHE A 263 11.22 1.03 22.70
CA PHE A 263 10.93 1.41 21.32
C PHE A 263 9.44 1.54 21.11
N TYR A 264 8.99 2.75 20.78
CA TYR A 264 7.62 2.97 20.33
C TYR A 264 7.55 2.68 18.84
N ASP A 265 6.76 1.68 18.52
CA ASP A 265 6.53 1.24 17.16
C ASP A 265 5.21 1.83 16.66
N ASN A 266 5.31 2.74 15.68
CA ASN A 266 4.21 3.07 14.77
C ASN A 266 4.57 2.58 13.37
N VAL A 267 5.08 1.36 13.30
CA VAL A 267 5.65 0.75 12.10
C VAL A 267 4.51 0.29 11.20
N HIS A 268 4.01 1.25 10.44
CA HIS A 268 4.05 1.12 8.98
C HIS A 268 5.41 1.59 8.45
N SER A 269 6.51 1.31 9.17
CA SER A 269 7.85 1.52 8.64
C SER A 269 8.01 0.60 7.45
N THR A 270 7.69 1.19 6.31
CA THR A 270 7.66 0.49 5.05
C THR A 270 9.11 0.18 4.80
N LEU A 271 9.50 -1.08 4.97
CA LEU A 271 10.77 -1.47 4.39
C LEU A 271 10.57 -1.27 2.90
N LEU A 272 11.35 -0.37 2.30
CA LEU A 272 11.30 -0.23 0.86
C LEU A 272 12.01 -1.44 0.29
N ASN A 273 11.20 -2.45 0.03
CA ASN A 273 11.64 -3.70 -0.53
C ASN A 273 11.79 -3.48 -2.02
N ASN A 274 13.02 -3.56 -2.53
CA ASN A 274 13.18 -3.78 -3.95
C ASN A 274 12.93 -5.28 -4.16
N ALA A 275 11.64 -5.67 -4.18
CA ALA A 275 11.21 -6.99 -4.58
C ALA A 275 11.67 -7.18 -6.04
N ASN A 276 12.80 -7.85 -6.22
CA ASN A 276 13.33 -8.15 -7.55
C ASN A 276 12.60 -9.33 -8.22
N ASN A 277 11.64 -9.95 -7.53
CA ASN A 277 10.75 -10.96 -8.11
C ASN A 277 9.39 -10.38 -8.50
N LYS A 278 9.28 -9.04 -8.62
CA LYS A 278 8.05 -8.40 -9.13
C LYS A 278 7.57 -9.04 -10.43
N PHE A 279 8.46 -9.59 -11.26
CA PHE A 279 8.15 -10.33 -12.49
C PHE A 279 7.05 -11.41 -12.34
N PHE A 280 6.90 -11.96 -11.14
CA PHE A 280 5.93 -13.03 -10.84
C PHE A 280 4.75 -12.56 -10.01
N ASP A 281 4.75 -11.27 -9.66
CA ASP A 281 3.61 -10.59 -9.07
C ASP A 281 2.62 -10.24 -10.19
N ILE A 282 1.35 -10.36 -9.86
CA ILE A 282 0.19 -10.05 -10.69
C ILE A 282 0.17 -8.60 -11.20
N THR A 283 1.06 -7.75 -10.68
CA THR A 283 1.19 -6.32 -10.99
C THR A 283 2.35 -5.99 -11.94
N SER A 284 3.15 -6.97 -12.39
CA SER A 284 4.34 -6.69 -13.20
C SER A 284 4.08 -6.45 -14.68
N ARG A 285 5.06 -5.75 -15.29
CA ARG A 285 5.04 -5.38 -16.70
C ARG A 285 5.71 -6.48 -17.49
N LEU A 286 4.99 -7.12 -18.41
CA LEU A 286 5.58 -8.09 -19.34
C LEU A 286 5.80 -7.43 -20.70
N TYR A 287 7.05 -7.38 -21.16
CA TYR A 287 7.37 -7.04 -22.55
C TYR A 287 7.34 -8.30 -23.43
N GLU A 288 7.53 -8.14 -24.73
CA GLU A 288 7.63 -9.29 -25.65
C GLU A 288 8.69 -10.31 -25.19
N SER A 289 9.84 -9.83 -24.70
CA SER A 289 10.93 -10.65 -24.12
C SER A 289 10.51 -11.48 -22.90
N ASP A 290 9.39 -11.10 -22.28
CA ASP A 290 8.89 -11.63 -21.02
C ASP A 290 7.66 -12.52 -21.22
N SER A 291 7.23 -12.68 -22.48
CA SER A 291 5.98 -13.32 -22.86
C SER A 291 6.18 -14.74 -23.41
N VAL A 292 5.08 -15.43 -23.68
CA VAL A 292 5.06 -16.70 -24.42
C VAL A 292 5.73 -16.64 -25.79
N LEU A 293 5.75 -15.48 -26.44
CA LEU A 293 6.48 -15.30 -27.70
C LEU A 293 7.98 -15.51 -27.53
N ALA A 294 8.54 -15.20 -26.36
CA ALA A 294 9.96 -15.36 -26.08
C ALA A 294 10.37 -16.82 -25.82
N TRP A 295 9.52 -17.62 -25.17
CA TRP A 295 9.88 -18.98 -24.76
C TRP A 295 9.22 -20.09 -25.59
N ALA A 296 8.02 -19.86 -26.14
CA ALA A 296 7.32 -20.82 -26.99
C ALA A 296 7.33 -20.41 -28.47
N GLY A 297 7.27 -19.11 -28.77
CA GLY A 297 7.21 -18.57 -30.14
C GLY A 297 5.78 -18.36 -30.65
N GLU A 298 5.64 -18.15 -31.95
CA GLU A 298 4.35 -17.87 -32.61
C GLU A 298 3.52 -19.14 -32.94
N GLY A 299 2.23 -18.95 -33.17
CA GLY A 299 1.25 -19.99 -33.45
C GLY A 299 0.86 -20.78 -32.21
N TYR A 300 0.53 -22.06 -32.41
CA TYR A 300 0.40 -23.07 -31.34
C TYR A 300 1.60 -24.01 -31.41
N PRO A 301 2.73 -23.66 -30.78
CA PRO A 301 3.95 -24.44 -30.85
C PRO A 301 3.89 -25.62 -29.86
N GLU A 302 3.05 -26.61 -30.15
CA GLU A 302 2.72 -27.74 -29.26
C GLU A 302 3.95 -28.40 -28.60
N LYS A 303 5.00 -28.68 -29.39
CA LYS A 303 6.26 -29.28 -28.88
C LYS A 303 7.04 -28.40 -27.90
N LYS A 304 6.78 -27.09 -27.89
CA LYS A 304 7.45 -26.11 -27.02
C LYS A 304 6.61 -25.74 -25.79
N LEU A 305 5.29 -25.93 -25.84
CA LEU A 305 4.36 -25.70 -24.73
C LEU A 305 4.47 -26.82 -23.69
N THR A 306 5.63 -26.92 -23.05
CA THR A 306 5.91 -27.92 -22.02
C THR A 306 6.20 -27.25 -20.68
N VAL A 307 5.91 -27.97 -19.60
CA VAL A 307 6.19 -27.52 -18.23
C VAL A 307 7.67 -27.21 -18.05
N GLU A 308 8.56 -28.05 -18.60
CA GLU A 308 10.01 -27.85 -18.56
C GLU A 308 10.44 -26.53 -19.22
N ASN A 309 9.95 -26.23 -20.43
CA ASN A 309 10.31 -25.01 -21.14
C ASN A 309 9.78 -23.77 -20.41
N PHE A 310 8.55 -23.83 -19.90
CA PHE A 310 7.98 -22.75 -19.09
C PHE A 310 8.81 -22.51 -17.83
N LEU A 311 9.10 -23.56 -17.06
CA LEU A 311 9.89 -23.45 -15.84
C LEU A 311 11.31 -22.94 -16.09
N LYS A 312 11.96 -23.41 -17.15
CA LYS A 312 13.29 -22.92 -17.56
C LYS A 312 13.28 -21.43 -17.84
N PHE A 313 12.25 -20.94 -18.53
CA PHE A 313 12.05 -19.52 -18.78
C PHE A 313 11.75 -18.75 -17.49
N TYR A 314 10.82 -19.26 -16.68
CA TYR A 314 10.35 -18.61 -15.46
C TYR A 314 11.47 -18.49 -14.42
N LYS A 315 12.19 -19.58 -14.13
CA LYS A 315 13.28 -19.63 -13.15
C LYS A 315 14.49 -18.78 -13.55
N LYS A 316 14.71 -18.51 -14.84
CA LYS A 316 15.78 -17.61 -15.31
C LYS A 316 15.69 -16.21 -14.69
N ASN A 317 14.48 -15.78 -14.35
CA ASN A 317 14.23 -14.46 -13.78
C ASN A 317 14.17 -14.48 -12.24
N MET A 318 14.29 -15.65 -11.60
CA MET A 318 14.36 -15.79 -10.15
C MET A 318 15.79 -15.65 -9.65
N ARG A 319 15.97 -14.89 -8.56
CA ARG A 319 17.27 -14.76 -7.90
C ARG A 319 17.47 -15.84 -6.84
N THR A 320 18.68 -16.37 -6.75
CA THR A 320 19.03 -17.43 -5.80
C THR A 320 20.23 -17.06 -4.94
N ASP A 321 20.31 -17.67 -3.76
CA ASP A 321 21.44 -17.61 -2.83
C ASP A 321 21.68 -19.04 -2.31
N GLY A 322 22.63 -19.76 -2.89
CA GLY A 322 22.82 -21.20 -2.61
C GLY A 322 21.56 -22.01 -2.89
N ASP A 323 21.09 -22.76 -1.89
CA ASP A 323 19.88 -23.61 -1.96
C ASP A 323 18.58 -22.85 -1.67
N TYR A 324 18.62 -21.52 -1.73
CA TYR A 324 17.48 -20.66 -1.47
C TYR A 324 17.13 -19.78 -2.67
N TYR A 325 15.86 -19.41 -2.78
CA TYR A 325 15.43 -18.27 -3.57
C TYR A 325 15.45 -17.00 -2.71
N ILE A 326 15.87 -15.88 -3.30
CA ILE A 326 15.82 -14.56 -2.66
C ILE A 326 14.42 -14.00 -2.86
N ARG A 327 13.65 -13.93 -1.78
CA ARG A 327 12.27 -13.43 -1.78
C ARG A 327 12.22 -11.90 -1.73
N ALA A 328 13.01 -11.30 -0.83
CA ALA A 328 13.10 -9.85 -0.66
C ALA A 328 14.52 -9.43 -0.34
N ILE A 329 14.86 -8.20 -0.73
CA ILE A 329 16.09 -7.51 -0.30
C ILE A 329 15.66 -6.18 0.29
N LEU A 330 16.08 -5.95 1.53
CA LEU A 330 15.76 -4.79 2.33
C LEU A 330 16.96 -3.86 2.32
N TYR A 331 16.73 -2.60 1.96
CA TYR A 331 17.79 -1.61 1.80
C TYR A 331 17.69 -0.49 2.83
N ASN A 332 16.46 -0.19 3.25
CA ASN A 332 16.14 0.90 4.14
C ASN A 332 14.79 0.65 4.81
N PHE A 333 14.50 1.47 5.80
CA PHE A 333 13.20 1.61 6.43
C PHE A 333 12.83 3.09 6.51
N ARG A 334 11.55 3.40 6.69
CA ARG A 334 11.07 4.75 7.01
C ARG A 334 10.54 4.76 8.45
N PRO A 335 11.15 5.48 9.39
CA PRO A 335 10.74 5.41 10.80
C PRO A 335 9.33 5.95 11.05
N ASN A 336 8.83 6.88 10.23
CA ASN A 336 7.58 7.61 10.47
C ASN A 336 7.55 8.15 11.92
N GLN A 337 6.54 7.80 12.71
CA GLN A 337 6.40 8.23 14.09
C GLN A 337 7.08 7.30 15.11
N SER A 338 7.94 6.37 14.67
CA SER A 338 8.72 5.52 15.59
C SER A 338 9.65 6.33 16.48
N ARG A 339 9.88 5.84 17.70
CA ARG A 339 10.69 6.53 18.72
C ARG A 339 11.58 5.54 19.46
N ASN A 340 12.82 5.92 19.72
CA ASN A 340 13.76 5.19 20.56
C ASN A 340 13.92 5.95 21.89
N GLU A 341 13.62 5.31 23.02
CA GLU A 341 13.58 5.94 24.34
C GLU A 341 12.68 7.19 24.36
N ASN A 342 11.55 7.09 23.63
CA ASN A 342 10.59 8.16 23.33
C ASN A 342 11.13 9.36 22.53
N LEU A 343 12.39 9.33 22.07
CA LEU A 343 12.94 10.32 21.14
C LEU A 343 12.62 9.92 19.68
N PRO A 344 11.91 10.74 18.90
CA PRO A 344 11.69 10.47 17.48
C PRO A 344 12.98 10.59 16.67
N PHE A 345 13.02 9.90 15.53
CA PHE A 345 14.09 10.04 14.53
C PHE A 345 14.10 11.46 13.97
N ALA A 346 15.29 11.99 13.65
CA ALA A 346 15.44 13.36 13.14
C ALA A 346 14.71 13.58 11.81
N LYS A 347 14.61 12.53 10.98
CA LYS A 347 13.97 12.56 9.65
C LYS A 347 12.89 11.48 9.54
N PRO A 348 11.73 11.66 10.19
CA PRO A 348 10.70 10.62 10.32
C PRO A 348 10.21 10.08 8.96
N ASN A 349 10.05 10.95 7.97
CA ASN A 349 9.49 10.60 6.66
C ASN A 349 10.55 10.21 5.61
N SER A 350 11.84 10.21 5.98
CA SER A 350 12.93 9.87 5.06
C SER A 350 13.30 8.40 5.15
N ALA A 351 13.80 7.84 4.04
CA ALA A 351 14.36 6.49 4.03
C ALA A 351 15.72 6.48 4.75
N ILE A 352 15.86 5.66 5.79
CA ILE A 352 17.11 5.42 6.52
C ILE A 352 17.68 4.08 6.03
N PHE A 353 18.89 4.12 5.47
CA PHE A 353 19.52 2.96 4.84
C PHE A 353 20.24 2.07 5.85
N PHE A 354 20.06 0.76 5.71
CA PHE A 354 20.84 -0.21 6.47
C PHE A 354 22.30 -0.19 6.01
N LYS A 355 23.24 -0.42 6.96
CA LYS A 355 24.68 -0.54 6.65
C LYS A 355 24.93 -1.67 5.65
N THR A 356 24.26 -2.81 5.85
CA THR A 356 24.27 -3.96 4.94
C THR A 356 22.84 -4.37 4.60
N LYS A 357 22.62 -4.76 3.34
CA LYS A 357 21.30 -5.19 2.85
C LYS A 357 20.91 -6.52 3.50
N ILE A 358 19.67 -6.60 3.99
CA ILE A 358 19.14 -7.83 4.59
C ILE A 358 18.38 -8.61 3.52
N ARG A 359 18.69 -9.89 3.37
CA ARG A 359 18.05 -10.81 2.41
C ARG A 359 17.05 -11.70 3.14
N VAL A 360 15.83 -11.75 2.64
CA VAL A 360 14.84 -12.74 3.05
C VAL A 360 14.86 -13.89 2.05
N LEU A 361 15.13 -15.08 2.54
CA LEU A 361 15.36 -16.29 1.79
C LEU A 361 14.25 -17.31 2.05
N VAL A 362 14.02 -18.21 1.09
CA VAL A 362 13.10 -19.33 1.22
C VAL A 362 13.67 -20.54 0.50
N GLY A 363 13.50 -21.74 1.07
CA GLY A 363 14.10 -22.96 0.54
C GLY A 363 13.62 -23.28 -0.88
N LYS A 364 14.55 -23.68 -1.76
CA LYS A 364 14.23 -23.99 -3.16
C LYS A 364 13.23 -25.13 -3.31
N GLU A 365 13.35 -26.18 -2.52
CA GLU A 365 12.53 -27.40 -2.65
C GLU A 365 11.02 -27.09 -2.65
N LYS A 366 10.54 -26.40 -1.62
CA LYS A 366 9.13 -26.00 -1.53
C LYS A 366 8.71 -25.10 -2.69
N VAL A 367 9.52 -24.11 -3.02
CA VAL A 367 9.21 -23.14 -4.09
C VAL A 367 9.17 -23.83 -5.46
N ASP A 368 10.06 -24.78 -5.69
CA ASP A 368 10.12 -25.56 -6.92
C ASP A 368 8.90 -26.47 -7.08
N LEU A 369 8.39 -27.05 -5.98
CA LEU A 369 7.11 -27.78 -5.98
C LEU A 369 5.94 -26.85 -6.31
N ASP A 370 5.84 -25.69 -5.66
CA ASP A 370 4.78 -24.72 -5.92
C ASP A 370 4.81 -24.20 -7.38
N LEU A 371 6.02 -23.99 -7.92
CA LEU A 371 6.24 -23.59 -9.31
C LEU A 371 5.88 -24.70 -10.29
N GLN A 372 6.18 -25.95 -9.97
CA GLN A 372 5.82 -27.10 -10.79
C GLN A 372 4.30 -27.18 -10.95
N GLU A 373 3.54 -27.12 -9.85
CA GLU A 373 2.08 -27.10 -9.89
C GLU A 373 1.56 -25.90 -10.70
N PHE A 374 2.12 -24.70 -10.48
CA PHE A 374 1.74 -23.51 -11.24
C PHE A 374 2.01 -23.67 -12.75
N ALA A 375 3.17 -24.21 -13.13
CA ALA A 375 3.53 -24.44 -14.52
C ALA A 375 2.60 -25.45 -15.19
N GLU A 376 2.22 -26.52 -14.50
CA GLU A 376 1.23 -27.49 -14.97
C GLU A 376 -0.10 -26.79 -15.27
N ILE A 377 -0.60 -25.95 -14.36
CA ILE A 377 -1.83 -25.19 -14.57
C ILE A 377 -1.73 -24.24 -15.78
N VAL A 378 -0.59 -23.57 -15.96
CA VAL A 378 -0.37 -22.70 -17.12
C VAL A 378 -0.41 -23.51 -18.41
N ILE A 379 0.36 -24.59 -18.50
CA ILE A 379 0.41 -25.42 -19.71
C ILE A 379 -0.95 -26.05 -20.01
N ASP A 380 -1.66 -26.50 -18.98
CA ASP A 380 -3.02 -27.01 -19.11
C ASP A 380 -4.00 -25.97 -19.64
N PHE A 381 -3.89 -24.72 -19.20
CA PHE A 381 -4.69 -23.61 -19.74
C PHE A 381 -4.41 -23.38 -21.23
N TRP A 382 -3.13 -23.40 -21.61
CA TRP A 382 -2.70 -23.27 -23.01
C TRP A 382 -3.26 -24.39 -23.89
N HIS A 383 -3.22 -25.63 -23.42
CA HIS A 383 -3.76 -26.79 -24.14
C HIS A 383 -5.29 -26.79 -24.18
N TYR A 384 -5.95 -26.41 -23.09
CA TYR A 384 -7.40 -26.38 -23.01
C TYR A 384 -8.03 -25.47 -24.07
N TYR A 385 -7.47 -24.28 -24.26
CA TYR A 385 -7.94 -23.31 -25.26
C TYR A 385 -7.16 -23.33 -26.58
N LYS A 386 -6.21 -24.28 -26.75
CA LYS A 386 -5.24 -24.36 -27.87
C LYS A 386 -4.78 -22.96 -28.32
N LEU A 387 -4.26 -22.19 -27.36
CA LEU A 387 -3.98 -20.78 -27.55
C LEU A 387 -2.92 -20.55 -28.64
N GLU A 388 -3.21 -19.63 -29.58
CA GLU A 388 -2.23 -19.23 -30.61
C GLU A 388 -1.76 -17.79 -30.34
N THR A 389 -0.47 -17.51 -30.46
CA THR A 389 0.05 -16.14 -30.37
C THR A 389 0.78 -15.70 -31.62
N TYR A 390 0.65 -14.43 -31.99
CA TYR A 390 1.29 -13.86 -33.17
C TYR A 390 1.87 -12.49 -32.80
N LYS A 391 3.05 -12.17 -33.31
CA LYS A 391 3.71 -10.87 -33.15
C LYS A 391 2.88 -9.77 -33.81
N ASP A 392 2.28 -10.07 -34.96
CA ASP A 392 1.37 -9.16 -35.64
C ASP A 392 0.20 -8.78 -34.73
N ASN A 393 0.15 -7.50 -34.36
CA ASN A 393 -0.83 -6.92 -33.44
C ASN A 393 -0.89 -7.65 -32.07
N TYR A 394 0.20 -8.29 -31.67
CA TYR A 394 0.28 -9.13 -30.46
C TYR A 394 -0.88 -10.12 -30.32
N ARG A 395 -1.42 -10.59 -31.45
CA ARG A 395 -2.71 -11.29 -31.49
C ARG A 395 -2.69 -12.59 -30.70
N LEU A 396 -3.60 -12.73 -29.74
CA LEU A 396 -3.87 -13.94 -28.98
C LEU A 396 -5.18 -14.58 -29.46
N VAL A 397 -5.14 -15.86 -29.83
CA VAL A 397 -6.31 -16.58 -30.35
C VAL A 397 -6.71 -17.71 -29.40
N PHE A 398 -7.95 -17.70 -28.95
CA PHE A 398 -8.61 -18.76 -28.20
C PHE A 398 -9.39 -19.66 -29.16
N LYS A 399 -9.14 -20.97 -29.09
CA LYS A 399 -10.01 -21.99 -29.66
C LYS A 399 -10.87 -22.57 -28.55
N MET A 400 -12.18 -22.41 -28.67
CA MET A 400 -13.11 -22.72 -27.59
C MET A 400 -14.19 -23.68 -28.08
N ARG A 401 -14.80 -24.40 -27.13
CA ARG A 401 -15.97 -25.23 -27.43
C ARG A 401 -17.18 -24.32 -27.72
N GLN A 402 -18.15 -24.83 -28.48
CA GLN A 402 -19.31 -24.02 -28.91
C GLN A 402 -20.06 -23.38 -27.73
N ASN A 403 -20.33 -24.15 -26.67
CA ASN A 403 -21.02 -23.65 -25.48
C ASN A 403 -20.26 -22.52 -24.75
N GLU A 404 -18.92 -22.61 -24.71
CA GLU A 404 -18.08 -21.57 -24.11
C GLU A 404 -18.03 -20.31 -24.97
N PHE A 405 -17.95 -20.49 -26.29
CA PHE A 405 -18.00 -19.41 -27.26
C PHE A 405 -19.34 -18.66 -27.18
N ASP A 406 -20.46 -19.38 -27.10
CA ASP A 406 -21.80 -18.80 -26.97
C ASP A 406 -21.94 -18.00 -25.66
N ALA A 407 -21.44 -18.54 -24.54
CA ALA A 407 -21.41 -17.85 -23.26
C ALA A 407 -20.56 -16.56 -23.32
N LEU A 408 -19.40 -16.61 -23.98
CA LEU A 408 -18.53 -15.45 -24.17
C LEU A 408 -19.20 -14.39 -25.04
N VAL A 409 -19.83 -14.76 -26.16
CA VAL A 409 -20.56 -13.84 -27.04
C VAL A 409 -21.73 -13.18 -26.29
N LYS A 410 -22.45 -13.95 -25.47
CA LYS A 410 -23.51 -13.41 -24.61
C LYS A 410 -22.95 -12.39 -23.61
N SER A 411 -21.85 -12.70 -22.92
CA SER A 411 -21.21 -11.75 -22.00
C SER A 411 -20.63 -10.51 -22.69
N ALA A 412 -20.14 -10.64 -23.92
CA ALA A 412 -19.62 -9.55 -24.73
C ALA A 412 -20.71 -8.65 -25.34
N SER A 413 -21.98 -9.08 -25.36
CA SER A 413 -23.09 -8.33 -25.95
C SER A 413 -23.35 -6.97 -25.29
N VAL A 414 -22.85 -6.77 -24.07
CA VAL A 414 -22.86 -5.50 -23.35
C VAL A 414 -21.99 -4.42 -24.00
N TRP A 415 -21.05 -4.79 -24.89
CA TRP A 415 -20.19 -3.84 -25.60
C TRP A 415 -20.76 -3.50 -26.99
N LYS A 416 -20.91 -2.20 -27.25
CA LYS A 416 -21.13 -1.67 -28.59
C LYS A 416 -19.85 -1.80 -29.44
N GLN A 417 -19.97 -1.65 -30.77
CA GLN A 417 -18.87 -1.87 -31.71
C GLN A 417 -17.60 -1.06 -31.40
N LYS A 418 -17.75 0.13 -30.81
CA LYS A 418 -16.68 0.92 -30.19
C LYS A 418 -17.17 1.43 -28.84
N VAL A 419 -16.45 1.10 -27.77
CA VAL A 419 -16.84 1.55 -26.43
C VAL A 419 -15.61 1.95 -25.62
N GLU A 420 -15.70 3.05 -24.91
CA GLU A 420 -14.81 3.34 -23.80
C GLU A 420 -15.41 2.73 -22.53
N THR A 421 -14.71 1.79 -21.91
CA THR A 421 -15.21 1.07 -20.73
C THR A 421 -14.17 1.09 -19.62
N LYS A 422 -14.63 1.29 -18.38
CA LYS A 422 -13.82 1.05 -17.18
C LYS A 422 -13.78 -0.44 -16.80
N ASN A 423 -14.62 -1.27 -17.43
CA ASN A 423 -14.80 -2.66 -17.08
C ASN A 423 -14.51 -3.59 -18.27
N PHE A 424 -13.36 -4.25 -18.21
CA PHE A 424 -12.90 -5.21 -19.22
C PHE A 424 -13.19 -6.67 -18.84
N THR A 425 -13.72 -6.90 -17.64
CA THR A 425 -13.99 -8.24 -17.07
C THR A 425 -15.04 -9.12 -17.78
N PRO A 426 -16.07 -8.58 -18.47
CA PRO A 426 -17.15 -9.40 -19.02
C PRO A 426 -16.73 -10.54 -19.96
N ILE A 427 -15.71 -10.35 -20.82
CA ILE A 427 -15.30 -11.40 -21.77
C ILE A 427 -14.35 -12.43 -21.17
N PHE A 428 -13.68 -12.10 -20.06
CA PHE A 428 -12.70 -12.98 -19.41
C PHE A 428 -13.29 -13.83 -18.30
N ARG A 429 -14.33 -13.33 -17.63
CA ARG A 429 -15.00 -14.09 -16.57
C ARG A 429 -15.48 -15.47 -17.05
N PRO A 430 -16.16 -15.60 -18.22
CA PRO A 430 -16.52 -16.93 -18.74
C PRO A 430 -15.33 -17.85 -18.95
N ILE A 431 -14.22 -17.33 -19.52
CA ILE A 431 -13.01 -18.10 -19.81
C ILE A 431 -12.45 -18.75 -18.54
N PHE A 432 -12.30 -17.96 -17.46
CA PHE A 432 -11.79 -18.51 -16.21
C PHE A 432 -12.81 -19.35 -15.46
N CYS A 433 -14.11 -19.05 -15.55
CA CYS A 433 -15.15 -19.89 -14.96
C CYS A 433 -15.13 -21.30 -15.56
N PHE A 434 -15.14 -21.44 -16.89
CA PHE A 434 -15.09 -22.77 -17.54
C PHE A 434 -13.80 -23.51 -17.23
N PHE A 435 -12.66 -22.81 -17.24
CA PHE A 435 -11.40 -23.44 -16.87
C PHE A 435 -11.40 -23.91 -15.41
N LYS A 436 -11.93 -23.10 -14.48
CA LYS A 436 -12.07 -23.45 -13.07
C LYS A 436 -12.98 -24.66 -12.86
N GLU A 437 -14.09 -24.73 -13.59
CA GLU A 437 -15.05 -25.83 -13.54
C GLU A 437 -14.43 -27.16 -13.96
N LYS A 438 -13.56 -27.18 -14.97
CA LYS A 438 -12.81 -28.38 -15.39
C LYS A 438 -12.09 -29.05 -14.21
N TYR A 439 -11.51 -28.25 -13.31
CA TYR A 439 -10.75 -28.75 -12.15
C TYR A 439 -11.58 -28.82 -10.86
N LYS A 440 -12.88 -28.49 -10.90
CA LYS A 440 -13.77 -28.46 -9.73
C LYS A 440 -13.20 -27.66 -8.55
N TRP A 441 -12.45 -26.59 -8.83
CA TRP A 441 -11.86 -25.76 -7.79
C TRP A 441 -12.94 -24.98 -7.04
N ASP A 442 -12.83 -24.91 -5.72
CA ASP A 442 -13.75 -24.16 -4.85
C ASP A 442 -13.26 -22.71 -4.59
N LEU A 443 -13.87 -22.01 -3.64
CA LEU A 443 -13.48 -20.64 -3.26
C LEU A 443 -12.15 -20.59 -2.47
N ASN A 444 -11.70 -21.71 -1.89
CA ASN A 444 -10.46 -21.83 -1.13
C ASN A 444 -9.28 -22.35 -1.98
N SER A 445 -9.49 -22.52 -3.29
CA SER A 445 -8.47 -23.01 -4.21
C SER A 445 -7.25 -22.09 -4.25
N LYS A 446 -6.05 -22.68 -4.43
CA LYS A 446 -4.79 -21.99 -4.75
C LYS A 446 -4.91 -21.07 -5.98
N PHE A 447 -5.90 -21.29 -6.83
CA PHE A 447 -6.21 -20.50 -8.02
C PHE A 447 -6.90 -19.18 -7.68
N LYS A 448 -6.28 -18.07 -8.06
CA LYS A 448 -6.81 -16.70 -7.90
C LYS A 448 -6.94 -16.04 -9.27
N ILE A 449 -8.02 -15.33 -9.52
CA ILE A 449 -8.17 -14.51 -10.73
C ILE A 449 -8.06 -13.05 -10.30
N TYR A 450 -7.19 -12.29 -10.95
CA TYR A 450 -7.09 -10.86 -10.73
C TYR A 450 -7.59 -10.11 -11.95
N LEU A 451 -8.73 -9.48 -11.75
CA LEU A 451 -9.41 -8.62 -12.69
C LEU A 451 -9.48 -7.25 -12.03
N ASN A 452 -8.50 -6.37 -12.27
CA ASN A 452 -8.52 -5.06 -11.65
C ASN A 452 -8.97 -3.98 -12.65
N ASN A 453 -9.98 -3.23 -12.26
CA ASN A 453 -10.47 -2.05 -12.92
C ASN A 453 -9.89 -0.85 -12.15
N TYR A 454 -8.75 -0.30 -12.57
CA TYR A 454 -8.22 0.90 -11.92
C TYR A 454 -9.28 2.01 -12.00
N ARG A 455 -9.69 2.57 -10.86
CA ARG A 455 -10.98 3.29 -10.69
C ARG A 455 -11.21 4.46 -11.66
N ASN A 456 -10.16 4.97 -12.32
CA ASN A 456 -10.21 6.13 -13.21
C ASN A 456 -9.67 5.91 -14.64
N GLN A 457 -9.25 4.70 -15.04
CA GLN A 457 -8.77 4.46 -16.42
C GLN A 457 -9.87 3.84 -17.29
N LYS A 458 -10.10 4.42 -18.47
CA LYS A 458 -11.00 3.88 -19.49
C LYS A 458 -10.17 3.13 -20.53
N TYR A 459 -10.61 1.95 -20.95
CA TYR A 459 -10.08 1.24 -22.11
C TYR A 459 -10.96 1.53 -23.32
N LYS A 460 -10.36 1.72 -24.49
CA LYS A 460 -11.10 1.78 -25.76
C LYS A 460 -11.09 0.39 -26.36
N ILE A 461 -12.28 -0.16 -26.56
CA ILE A 461 -12.49 -1.49 -27.09
C ILE A 461 -13.15 -1.38 -28.46
N ASN A 462 -12.55 -2.02 -29.46
CA ASN A 462 -13.16 -2.18 -30.78
C ASN A 462 -13.55 -3.65 -30.99
N LEU A 463 -14.85 -3.86 -31.21
CA LEU A 463 -15.46 -5.18 -31.32
C LEU A 463 -15.63 -5.58 -32.78
N ILE A 464 -15.07 -6.72 -33.14
CA ILE A 464 -15.15 -7.27 -34.50
C ILE A 464 -15.92 -8.58 -34.44
N LYS A 465 -17.18 -8.55 -34.87
CA LYS A 465 -18.06 -9.72 -34.97
C LYS A 465 -18.11 -10.20 -36.42
N LYS A 466 -17.77 -11.46 -36.68
CA LYS A 466 -17.97 -12.13 -37.97
C LYS A 466 -18.55 -13.52 -37.76
N GLN A 467 -19.13 -14.12 -38.79
CA GLN A 467 -19.60 -15.50 -38.72
C GLN A 467 -18.41 -16.43 -38.35
N GLY A 468 -18.57 -17.20 -37.28
CA GLY A 468 -17.58 -18.18 -36.81
C GLY A 468 -16.41 -17.62 -35.98
N PHE A 469 -16.30 -16.30 -35.76
CA PHE A 469 -15.35 -15.76 -34.79
C PHE A 469 -15.75 -14.39 -34.22
N PHE A 470 -15.23 -14.14 -33.03
CA PHE A 470 -15.39 -12.90 -32.29
C PHE A 470 -13.99 -12.35 -31.96
N ALA A 471 -13.72 -11.07 -32.24
CA ALA A 471 -12.42 -10.46 -31.93
C ALA A 471 -12.58 -9.10 -31.26
N VAL A 472 -11.58 -8.74 -30.46
CA VAL A 472 -11.55 -7.56 -29.62
C VAL A 472 -10.17 -6.93 -29.78
N GLU A 473 -10.14 -5.70 -30.27
CA GLU A 473 -8.94 -4.88 -30.22
C GLU A 473 -8.99 -4.05 -28.94
N VAL A 474 -7.92 -4.13 -28.16
CA VAL A 474 -7.81 -3.46 -26.87
C VAL A 474 -6.87 -2.28 -27.01
N PHE A 475 -7.35 -1.11 -26.63
CA PHE A 475 -6.58 0.12 -26.58
C PHE A 475 -6.64 0.70 -25.17
N ARG A 476 -5.53 1.28 -24.72
CA ARG A 476 -5.39 1.86 -23.37
C ARG A 476 -4.97 3.34 -23.42
N PRO A 477 -5.23 4.15 -22.39
CA PRO A 477 -4.81 5.54 -22.36
C PRO A 477 -3.27 5.69 -22.32
N TRP A 478 -2.76 6.74 -22.95
CA TRP A 478 -1.35 7.14 -22.90
C TRP A 478 -1.08 8.04 -21.69
N LEU A 479 -0.60 7.46 -20.59
CA LEU A 479 -0.18 8.23 -19.40
C LEU A 479 1.34 8.22 -19.26
N LYS A 480 1.95 9.41 -19.09
CA LYS A 480 3.41 9.62 -19.13
C LYS A 480 4.19 9.08 -17.92
N ILE A 481 3.56 8.77 -16.78
CA ILE A 481 4.34 8.71 -15.51
C ILE A 481 4.11 7.44 -14.65
N PHE A 482 2.93 6.83 -14.61
CA PHE A 482 2.74 5.59 -13.84
C PHE A 482 1.80 4.63 -14.57
N PHE A 483 2.30 3.41 -14.82
CA PHE A 483 1.57 2.32 -15.43
C PHE A 483 1.14 1.32 -14.34
N PRO A 484 -0.09 1.39 -13.81
CA PRO A 484 -0.65 0.30 -13.03
C PRO A 484 -1.06 -0.80 -14.00
N PHE A 485 -0.22 -1.83 -14.19
CA PHE A 485 -0.58 -2.96 -15.03
C PHE A 485 -1.51 -3.90 -14.27
N TYR A 486 -2.71 -4.05 -14.82
CA TYR A 486 -3.78 -4.86 -14.27
C TYR A 486 -4.59 -5.43 -15.43
N GLU A 487 -3.98 -6.31 -16.20
CA GLU A 487 -4.57 -6.82 -17.42
C GLU A 487 -4.55 -8.34 -17.37
N ILE A 488 -5.63 -8.86 -16.76
CA ILE A 488 -6.10 -10.24 -16.67
C ILE A 488 -5.01 -11.28 -16.48
N ASN A 489 -4.85 -11.61 -15.21
CA ASN A 489 -3.91 -12.62 -14.76
C ASN A 489 -4.70 -13.67 -13.99
N PHE A 490 -4.28 -14.91 -14.11
CA PHE A 490 -4.58 -15.88 -13.07
C PHE A 490 -3.29 -16.14 -12.30
N GLY A 491 -3.46 -16.46 -11.03
CA GLY A 491 -2.39 -16.92 -10.18
C GLY A 491 -2.69 -18.27 -9.57
N TYR A 492 -1.63 -18.99 -9.23
CA TYR A 492 -1.66 -20.26 -8.52
C TYR A 492 -0.45 -20.32 -7.59
N ASN A 493 -0.61 -20.79 -6.34
CA ASN A 493 0.45 -20.76 -5.32
C ASN A 493 1.14 -19.39 -5.17
N SER A 494 0.36 -18.30 -5.30
CA SER A 494 0.82 -16.90 -5.33
C SER A 494 1.68 -16.47 -6.54
N PHE A 495 2.03 -17.37 -7.46
CA PHE A 495 2.63 -17.02 -8.74
C PHE A 495 1.58 -16.52 -9.71
N ALA A 496 1.91 -15.55 -10.55
CA ALA A 496 1.02 -15.01 -11.56
C ALA A 496 1.48 -15.34 -12.98
N TYR A 497 0.50 -15.51 -13.87
CA TYR A 497 0.69 -15.57 -15.32
C TYR A 497 -0.15 -14.49 -16.00
N SER A 498 0.45 -13.76 -16.95
CA SER A 498 -0.24 -12.77 -17.78
C SER A 498 -0.21 -13.14 -19.26
N PHE A 499 -1.33 -12.86 -19.92
CA PHE A 499 -1.51 -13.04 -21.36
C PHE A 499 -1.22 -11.76 -22.15
N PHE A 500 -1.15 -10.62 -21.46
CA PHE A 500 -0.99 -9.31 -22.08
C PHE A 500 0.49 -9.01 -22.28
N ILE A 501 0.81 -8.53 -23.48
CA ILE A 501 2.15 -8.13 -23.86
C ILE A 501 2.16 -6.62 -23.95
N ARG A 502 3.07 -5.98 -23.23
CA ARG A 502 3.29 -4.55 -23.35
C ARG A 502 3.97 -4.27 -24.70
N PRO A 503 3.34 -3.50 -25.61
CA PRO A 503 3.99 -3.05 -26.83
C PRO A 503 5.15 -2.12 -26.47
N SER A 504 6.25 -2.20 -27.24
CA SER A 504 7.36 -1.28 -27.08
C SER A 504 6.94 0.15 -27.45
N SER A 505 7.55 1.17 -26.82
CA SER A 505 7.25 2.58 -27.13
C SER A 505 7.54 2.98 -28.59
N LYS A 506 8.23 2.12 -29.35
CA LYS A 506 8.59 2.32 -30.77
C LYS A 506 7.57 1.71 -31.75
N GLN A 507 6.57 0.96 -31.28
CA GLN A 507 5.58 0.24 -32.10
C GLN A 507 4.15 0.77 -31.91
N VAL A 508 4.03 2.00 -31.40
CA VAL A 508 2.74 2.57 -31.04
C VAL A 508 1.99 3.04 -32.30
N ILE A 509 0.93 2.32 -32.67
CA ILE A 509 -0.11 2.87 -33.54
C ILE A 509 -0.92 3.85 -32.69
N ASN A 510 -0.71 5.15 -32.91
CA ASN A 510 -1.41 6.21 -32.21
C ASN A 510 -2.78 6.46 -32.84
N ASP A 511 -3.82 6.35 -32.03
CA ASP A 511 -5.12 6.95 -32.29
C ASP A 511 -5.46 7.78 -31.06
N SER A 512 -5.27 9.10 -31.12
CA SER A 512 -5.57 10.06 -30.04
C SER A 512 -4.76 9.83 -28.74
N ASP A 513 -5.44 9.78 -27.59
CA ASP A 513 -4.93 9.53 -26.25
C ASP A 513 -4.77 8.03 -25.94
N PHE A 514 -4.96 7.15 -26.93
CA PHE A 514 -4.97 5.71 -26.73
C PHE A 514 -3.88 4.99 -27.55
N VAL A 515 -3.33 3.94 -26.94
CA VAL A 515 -2.33 3.05 -27.54
C VAL A 515 -2.90 1.66 -27.68
N PHE A 516 -2.74 1.10 -28.87
CA PHE A 516 -3.04 -0.30 -29.15
C PHE A 516 -2.21 -1.20 -28.23
N LEU A 517 -2.89 -2.09 -27.50
CA LEU A 517 -2.28 -3.02 -26.57
C LEU A 517 -2.16 -4.41 -27.20
N GLN A 518 -3.29 -5.00 -27.56
CA GLN A 518 -3.36 -6.37 -28.04
C GLN A 518 -4.66 -6.65 -28.79
N MET A 519 -4.61 -7.57 -29.75
CA MET A 519 -5.81 -8.15 -30.37
C MET A 519 -6.12 -9.51 -29.74
N LEU A 520 -7.35 -9.69 -29.27
CA LEU A 520 -7.86 -10.96 -28.77
C LEU A 520 -8.84 -11.54 -29.78
N LYS A 521 -8.69 -12.79 -30.17
CA LYS A 521 -9.58 -13.47 -31.11
C LYS A 521 -10.10 -14.76 -30.48
N PHE A 522 -11.39 -14.99 -30.61
CA PHE A 522 -12.09 -16.15 -30.08
C PHE A 522 -12.77 -16.83 -31.26
N LYS A 523 -12.56 -18.13 -31.43
CA LYS A 523 -13.17 -18.93 -32.50
C LYS A 523 -13.55 -20.30 -31.98
N VAL A 524 -14.59 -20.89 -32.57
CA VAL A 524 -14.94 -22.29 -32.34
C VAL A 524 -13.87 -23.15 -33.03
N GLY A 525 -13.35 -24.17 -32.36
CA GLY A 525 -12.26 -24.99 -32.89
C GLY A 525 -12.04 -26.33 -32.22
#